data_AF-A0AAU4A991-F1
#
_entry.id   AF-A0AAU4A991-F1
#
_cell.length_a   1.000
_cell.length_b   1.000
_cell.length_c   1.000
_cell.angle_alpha   90.00
_cell.angle_beta   90.00
_cell.angle_gamma   90.00
#
_symmetry.space_group_name_H-M   'P 1'
#
loop_
_entity.id
_entity.type
_entity.pdbx_description
1 polymer ?
#
loop_
_entity_poly.entity_id
_entity_poly.type
_entity_poly.pdbx_seq_one_letter_code
_entity_poly.pdbx_strand_id
1 'polypeptide(L)'
;MPTTTTTATTPTSNPTPAPAPAPAPATTAWQSLHVFAHGDRTTADHLYLAAAAEGRRAAEGGLATGWFALRYWEGGPHVRLRLRDARPGAADAVAVRLAATTGTLPGAAPLDPGAFYAHTADPDGARNLGWQPSGTVLRPTYQPETERYGGPRAMPLGEELFQLSSEVAAAALPAVLTGTSRTGAALGLLAGHVAGLLDAGFDELTVAAVLRRYALSWATLPGAPRVDVAAARSRAEAEHDQRPEQFRTAVTRLRGRFTDWTGTGAGAGAGTGTAAGTSTASGTGLPGRWAAAVTTYARDLEAIGDDLRHGPWPALTSQWHMLANRLGVPVADEAFLAWLASLALAGAAGPDALHATGRMAATDFLQAAKFRRGAMGRQAPRKETDRPDPAAARDLLPGAPVPLPAADPARLAAPDLADALGLRRSAYGRFGGELDAADLGTLLGLAAGVTATVDVEEAGRPVRLDLYAHPSAGAVRPVLLDVIVQRVAGIAPGAYRYLPGSHSLAPRTAVDTTALLAASPYTEPRDGGLRPVAADEAPVLLLLGIAPAAITPRYGQRGIRFALLEAGHLAQNLLLTATALGLKTLPIGGFYDDELAVAAGWDGLFTQPLYLVPVGVNP
;
A
#
# COMPACT_ATOMS: atom_id res chain seq x y z
N MET A 1 1.28 64.80 -36.42
CA MET A 1 0.23 65.53 -35.68
C MET A 1 -0.74 66.12 -36.69
N PRO A 2 -2.05 66.22 -36.40
CA PRO A 2 -2.90 65.29 -35.65
C PRO A 2 -4.22 65.00 -36.41
N THR A 3 -4.86 63.87 -36.12
CA THR A 3 -6.31 63.71 -36.27
C THR A 3 -6.82 62.94 -35.06
N THR A 4 -7.43 63.69 -34.16
CA THR A 4 -8.16 63.24 -32.98
C THR A 4 -9.48 62.58 -33.40
N THR A 5 -9.69 61.33 -32.99
CA THR A 5 -10.97 60.64 -33.16
C THR A 5 -11.46 60.14 -31.80
N THR A 6 -12.68 60.56 -31.51
CA THR A 6 -13.50 60.41 -30.30
C THR A 6 -13.78 58.95 -29.94
N THR A 7 -13.51 58.56 -28.69
CA THR A 7 -13.94 57.29 -28.10
C THR A 7 -15.34 57.42 -27.50
N ALA A 8 -16.24 56.54 -27.94
CA ALA A 8 -17.60 56.40 -27.42
C ALA A 8 -17.62 55.58 -26.12
N THR A 9 -18.40 56.06 -25.16
CA THR A 9 -18.60 55.51 -23.82
C THR A 9 -19.66 54.41 -23.82
N THR A 10 -19.32 53.22 -23.30
CA THR A 10 -20.25 52.11 -23.02
C THR A 10 -20.89 52.29 -21.63
N PRO A 11 -22.17 51.89 -21.40
CA PRO A 11 -22.86 52.13 -20.14
C PRO A 11 -22.48 51.09 -19.07
N THR A 12 -22.29 51.57 -17.85
CA THR A 12 -22.05 50.81 -16.63
C THR A 12 -23.32 50.07 -16.16
N SER A 13 -23.26 48.74 -16.08
CA SER A 13 -24.23 47.90 -15.36
C SER A 13 -23.79 47.71 -13.91
N ASN A 14 -24.67 48.04 -12.95
CA ASN A 14 -24.45 47.79 -11.53
C ASN A 14 -24.34 46.29 -11.22
N PRO A 15 -23.46 45.87 -10.29
CA PRO A 15 -23.36 44.47 -9.88
C PRO A 15 -24.49 44.10 -8.91
N THR A 16 -25.16 42.98 -9.21
CA THR A 16 -26.11 42.30 -8.32
C THR A 16 -25.39 41.84 -7.03
N PRO A 17 -25.98 42.03 -5.84
CA PRO A 17 -25.35 41.57 -4.59
C PRO A 17 -25.26 40.05 -4.58
N ALA A 18 -24.08 39.54 -4.22
CA ALA A 18 -23.83 38.11 -4.07
C ALA A 18 -24.79 37.49 -3.05
N PRO A 19 -25.30 36.26 -3.29
CA PRO A 19 -26.12 35.56 -2.31
C PRO A 19 -25.32 35.36 -1.02
N ALA A 20 -25.95 35.60 0.12
CA ALA A 20 -25.35 35.42 1.42
C ALA A 20 -24.79 33.98 1.55
N PRO A 21 -23.59 33.80 2.12
CA PRO A 21 -23.03 32.47 2.32
C PRO A 21 -24.00 31.64 3.14
N ALA A 22 -24.26 30.41 2.68
CA ALA A 22 -25.02 29.43 3.45
C ALA A 22 -24.38 29.30 4.86
N PRO A 23 -25.19 29.20 5.93
CA PRO A 23 -24.65 29.03 7.28
C PRO A 23 -23.71 27.82 7.28
N ALA A 24 -22.48 28.01 7.76
CA ALA A 24 -21.54 26.91 7.94
C ALA A 24 -22.20 25.82 8.79
N PRO A 25 -22.08 24.53 8.42
CA PRO A 25 -22.60 23.45 9.25
C PRO A 25 -21.99 23.58 10.64
N ALA A 26 -22.82 23.43 11.69
CA ALA A 26 -22.37 23.46 13.07
C ALA A 26 -21.18 22.48 13.22
N THR A 27 -20.00 23.00 13.55
CA THR A 27 -18.80 22.18 13.72
C THR A 27 -19.02 21.27 14.92
N THR A 28 -19.04 19.97 14.69
CA THR A 28 -19.05 18.95 15.76
C THR A 28 -17.88 19.20 16.69
N ALA A 29 -18.16 19.38 17.99
CA ALA A 29 -17.14 19.73 18.96
C ALA A 29 -16.66 18.46 19.68
N TRP A 30 -15.48 17.98 19.31
CA TRP A 30 -14.84 16.86 19.99
C TRP A 30 -14.04 17.33 21.21
N GLN A 31 -14.43 16.87 22.40
CA GLN A 31 -13.62 16.99 23.60
C GLN A 31 -12.65 15.81 23.72
N SER A 32 -11.41 16.08 24.11
CA SER A 32 -10.35 15.08 24.21
C SER A 32 -9.87 14.88 25.62
N LEU A 33 -9.64 13.62 25.97
CA LEU A 33 -8.97 13.21 27.20
C LEU A 33 -7.82 12.26 26.83
N HIS A 34 -6.58 12.62 27.18
CA HIS A 34 -5.42 11.72 27.07
C HIS A 34 -5.11 11.20 28.46
N VAL A 35 -5.41 9.93 28.73
CA VAL A 35 -5.33 9.32 30.06
C VAL A 35 -4.10 8.42 30.12
N PHE A 36 -3.10 8.81 30.89
CA PHE A 36 -1.82 8.11 31.01
C PHE A 36 -1.88 7.05 32.11
N ALA A 37 -1.48 5.82 31.79
CA ALA A 37 -1.30 4.78 32.80
C ALA A 37 -0.10 3.88 32.45
N HIS A 38 0.79 3.72 33.42
CA HIS A 38 2.03 2.95 33.26
C HIS A 38 1.86 1.53 33.78
N GLY A 39 2.44 0.58 33.06
CA GLY A 39 2.40 -0.83 33.40
C GLY A 39 2.68 -1.68 32.18
N ASP A 40 2.28 -2.94 32.26
CA ASP A 40 2.44 -3.88 31.16
C ASP A 40 1.27 -3.76 30.13
N ARG A 41 1.24 -4.71 29.20
CA ARG A 41 0.14 -4.79 28.21
C ARG A 41 -1.23 -4.98 28.86
N THR A 42 -1.29 -5.68 29.99
CA THR A 42 -2.52 -5.89 30.77
C THR A 42 -3.06 -4.55 31.24
N THR A 43 -2.20 -3.67 31.75
CA THR A 43 -2.60 -2.29 32.12
C THR A 43 -3.18 -1.53 30.94
N ALA A 44 -2.52 -1.58 29.77
CA ALA A 44 -3.01 -0.91 28.58
C ALA A 44 -4.39 -1.44 28.13
N ASP A 45 -4.61 -2.76 28.20
CA ASP A 45 -5.89 -3.38 27.88
C ASP A 45 -7.01 -2.94 28.82
N HIS A 46 -6.76 -2.96 30.13
CA HIS A 46 -7.75 -2.53 31.11
C HIS A 46 -8.00 -1.02 31.07
N LEU A 47 -6.98 -0.21 30.79
CA LEU A 47 -7.15 1.23 30.57
C LEU A 47 -8.06 1.50 29.37
N TYR A 48 -7.85 0.80 28.27
CA TYR A 48 -8.71 0.92 27.08
C TYR A 48 -10.16 0.53 27.40
N LEU A 49 -10.37 -0.58 28.11
CA LEU A 49 -11.70 -1.01 28.54
C LEU A 49 -12.37 0.01 29.47
N ALA A 50 -11.64 0.59 30.41
CA ALA A 50 -12.16 1.64 31.30
C ALA A 50 -12.58 2.89 30.52
N ALA A 51 -11.73 3.36 29.60
CA ALA A 51 -12.05 4.49 28.73
C ALA A 51 -13.28 4.21 27.84
N ALA A 52 -13.38 3.00 27.28
CA ALA A 52 -14.52 2.59 26.48
C ALA A 52 -15.83 2.51 27.30
N ALA A 53 -15.75 2.05 28.55
CA ALA A 53 -16.89 2.03 29.46
C ALA A 53 -17.37 3.45 29.81
N GLU A 54 -16.45 4.38 30.03
CA GLU A 54 -16.80 5.79 30.28
C GLU A 54 -17.39 6.48 29.05
N GLY A 55 -16.80 6.28 27.86
CA GLY A 55 -17.32 6.80 26.61
C GLY A 55 -18.74 6.30 26.34
N ARG A 56 -18.96 4.99 26.49
CA ARG A 56 -20.28 4.37 26.38
C ARG A 56 -21.28 4.96 27.37
N ARG A 57 -20.91 5.08 28.65
CA ARG A 57 -21.77 5.66 29.69
C ARG A 57 -22.14 7.11 29.38
N ALA A 58 -21.19 7.90 28.85
CA ALA A 58 -21.46 9.27 28.45
C ALA A 58 -22.46 9.35 27.29
N ALA A 59 -22.33 8.48 26.29
CA ALA A 59 -23.24 8.42 25.15
C ALA A 59 -24.65 7.92 25.55
N GLU A 60 -24.74 6.79 26.25
CA GLU A 60 -26.01 6.21 26.71
C GLU A 60 -26.74 7.12 27.70
N GLY A 61 -26.00 7.86 28.53
CA GLY A 61 -26.55 8.86 29.45
C GLY A 61 -26.91 10.21 28.81
N GLY A 62 -26.74 10.37 27.50
CA GLY A 62 -27.02 11.62 26.77
C GLY A 62 -26.10 12.80 27.13
N LEU A 63 -24.93 12.51 27.73
CA LEU A 63 -23.90 13.49 28.08
C LEU A 63 -22.96 13.79 26.90
N ALA A 64 -22.91 12.92 25.89
CA ALA A 64 -22.23 13.09 24.62
C ALA A 64 -23.05 12.44 23.49
N THR A 65 -22.89 12.88 22.25
CA THR A 65 -23.59 12.31 21.09
C THR A 65 -22.83 11.15 20.43
N GLY A 66 -21.58 10.92 20.83
CA GLY A 66 -20.71 9.88 20.31
C GLY A 66 -19.38 9.82 21.04
N TRP A 67 -18.62 8.75 20.85
CA TRP A 67 -17.31 8.59 21.47
C TRP A 67 -16.43 7.63 20.67
N PHE A 68 -15.11 7.81 20.77
CA PHE A 68 -14.17 6.77 20.36
C PHE A 68 -12.92 6.83 21.23
N ALA A 69 -12.22 5.71 21.32
CA ALA A 69 -10.97 5.61 22.05
C ALA A 69 -9.88 4.95 21.19
N LEU A 70 -8.62 5.29 21.42
CA LEU A 70 -7.48 4.64 20.78
C LEU A 70 -6.27 4.62 21.71
N ARG A 71 -5.34 3.71 21.45
CA ARG A 71 -4.10 3.58 22.22
C ARG A 71 -3.00 4.41 21.59
N TYR A 72 -2.17 5.00 22.43
CA TYR A 72 -1.12 5.89 21.97
C TYR A 72 0.09 5.87 22.92
N TRP A 73 1.22 6.41 22.44
CA TRP A 73 2.53 6.20 23.07
C TRP A 73 3.35 7.48 23.29
N GLU A 74 3.11 8.55 22.53
CA GLU A 74 3.86 9.81 22.70
C GLU A 74 3.62 10.41 24.09
N GLY A 75 4.70 10.78 24.79
CA GLY A 75 4.62 11.22 26.19
C GLY A 75 4.34 10.09 27.21
N GLY A 76 4.27 8.83 26.77
CA GLY A 76 4.06 7.65 27.61
C GLY A 76 2.83 6.85 27.16
N PRO A 77 2.66 5.59 27.62
CA PRO A 77 1.51 4.77 27.25
C PRO A 77 0.21 5.38 27.80
N HIS A 78 -0.74 5.63 26.89
CA HIS A 78 -2.01 6.25 27.24
C HIS A 78 -3.14 5.86 26.30
N VAL A 79 -4.36 6.17 26.71
CA VAL A 79 -5.56 6.10 25.87
C VAL A 79 -6.06 7.50 25.59
N ARG A 80 -6.33 7.79 24.31
CA ARG A 80 -7.00 9.02 23.88
C ARG A 80 -8.49 8.72 23.75
N LEU A 81 -9.30 9.21 24.68
CA LEU A 81 -10.76 9.17 24.62
C LEU A 81 -11.28 10.48 24.04
N ARG A 82 -12.15 10.39 23.04
CA ARG A 82 -12.82 11.54 22.43
C ARG A 82 -14.32 11.42 22.69
N LEU A 83 -14.95 12.54 23.07
CA LEU A 83 -16.39 12.65 23.28
C LEU A 83 -16.95 13.72 22.34
N ARG A 84 -17.94 13.35 21.52
CA ARG A 84 -18.58 14.24 20.55
C ARG A 84 -19.69 15.03 21.21
N ASP A 85 -19.71 16.34 20.98
CA ASP A 85 -20.74 17.28 21.47
C ASP A 85 -21.07 17.08 22.96
N ALA A 86 -20.03 16.87 23.76
CA ALA A 86 -20.18 16.60 25.17
C ALA A 86 -20.73 17.82 25.92
N ARG A 87 -21.70 17.57 26.81
CA ARG A 87 -22.29 18.62 27.64
C ARG A 87 -21.23 19.27 28.54
N PRO A 88 -21.39 20.56 28.90
CA PRO A 88 -20.48 21.22 29.82
C PRO A 88 -20.23 20.40 31.09
N GLY A 89 -18.96 20.20 31.46
CA GLY A 89 -18.53 19.43 32.63
C GLY A 89 -18.54 17.90 32.47
N ALA A 90 -19.10 17.34 31.39
CA ALA A 90 -19.15 15.89 31.18
C ALA A 90 -17.74 15.28 31.00
N ALA A 91 -16.90 15.89 30.16
CA ALA A 91 -15.52 15.42 29.99
C ALA A 91 -14.69 15.55 31.28
N ASP A 92 -14.93 16.56 32.12
CA ASP A 92 -14.23 16.70 33.39
C ASP A 92 -14.61 15.61 34.39
N ALA A 93 -15.90 15.29 34.48
CA ALA A 93 -16.36 14.18 35.31
C ALA A 93 -15.78 12.84 34.84
N VAL A 94 -15.68 12.62 33.52
CA VAL A 94 -15.03 11.42 32.95
C VAL A 94 -13.53 11.41 33.27
N ALA A 95 -12.84 12.54 33.11
CA ALA A 95 -11.42 12.67 33.40
C ALA A 95 -11.09 12.29 34.85
N VAL A 96 -11.88 12.79 35.82
CA VAL A 96 -11.69 12.47 37.25
C VAL A 96 -11.82 10.97 37.51
N ARG A 97 -12.84 10.32 36.94
CA ARG A 97 -13.05 8.86 37.12
C ARG A 97 -11.94 8.03 36.48
N LEU A 98 -11.50 8.40 35.28
CA LEU A 98 -10.41 7.71 34.60
C LEU A 98 -9.09 7.89 35.33
N ALA A 99 -8.76 9.10 35.80
CA ALA A 99 -7.58 9.36 36.62
C ALA A 99 -7.57 8.52 37.90
N ALA A 100 -8.71 8.40 38.60
CA ALA A 100 -8.82 7.59 39.80
C ALA A 100 -8.65 6.08 39.52
N THR A 101 -9.01 5.64 38.32
CA THR A 101 -8.94 4.21 37.93
C THR A 101 -7.50 3.78 37.62
N THR A 102 -6.64 4.65 37.09
CA THR A 102 -5.30 4.26 36.60
C THR A 102 -4.42 3.60 37.66
N GLY A 103 -4.48 4.06 38.91
CA GLY A 103 -3.71 3.50 40.03
C GLY A 103 -4.18 2.12 40.51
N THR A 104 -5.32 1.64 40.02
CA THR A 104 -5.92 0.35 40.42
C THR A 104 -5.93 -0.67 39.27
N LEU A 105 -5.38 -0.31 38.11
CA LEU A 105 -5.37 -1.19 36.94
C LEU A 105 -4.44 -2.40 37.17
N PRO A 106 -4.84 -3.61 36.73
CA PRO A 106 -3.96 -4.77 36.77
C PRO A 106 -2.66 -4.54 35.97
N GLY A 107 -1.55 -5.07 36.47
CA GLY A 107 -0.23 -4.94 35.84
C GLY A 107 0.41 -3.55 35.97
N ALA A 108 -0.23 -2.63 36.71
CA ALA A 108 0.27 -1.27 36.88
C ALA A 108 1.64 -1.28 37.57
N ALA A 109 2.61 -0.66 36.92
CA ALA A 109 3.98 -0.59 37.41
C ALA A 109 4.64 0.71 36.90
N PRO A 110 5.59 1.28 37.65
CA PRO A 110 6.42 2.36 37.15
C PRO A 110 7.13 1.93 35.87
N LEU A 111 7.09 2.78 34.85
CA LEU A 111 7.86 2.61 33.62
C LEU A 111 8.96 3.66 33.56
N ASP A 112 10.16 3.22 33.18
CA ASP A 112 11.26 4.11 32.85
C ASP A 112 11.10 4.65 31.42
N PRO A 113 11.09 5.98 31.20
CA PRO A 113 11.00 6.56 29.86
C PRO A 113 12.12 6.11 28.94
N GLY A 114 13.35 5.96 29.48
CA GLY A 114 14.52 5.55 28.71
C GLY A 114 14.37 4.16 28.11
N ALA A 115 13.91 3.20 28.92
CA ALA A 115 13.62 1.84 28.51
C ALA A 115 12.41 1.77 27.57
N PHE A 116 11.35 2.53 27.82
CA PHE A 116 10.14 2.53 26.98
C PHE A 116 10.43 2.99 25.55
N TYR A 117 11.23 4.04 25.38
CA TYR A 117 11.56 4.58 24.06
C TYR A 117 12.74 3.88 23.36
N ALA A 118 13.43 2.94 24.03
CA ALA A 118 14.62 2.28 23.49
C ALA A 118 14.38 1.55 22.15
N HIS A 119 13.15 1.14 21.88
CA HIS A 119 12.76 0.41 20.66
C HIS A 119 12.14 1.30 19.57
N THR A 120 12.07 2.61 19.79
CA THR A 120 11.59 3.55 18.77
C THR A 120 12.68 3.84 17.73
N ALA A 121 12.27 4.35 16.56
CA ALA A 121 13.20 4.67 15.49
C ALA A 121 14.14 5.84 15.85
N ASP A 122 13.70 6.75 16.73
CA ASP A 122 14.46 7.87 17.27
C ASP A 122 14.23 7.97 18.80
N PRO A 123 15.00 7.22 19.60
CA PRO A 123 14.84 7.21 21.06
C PRO A 123 15.09 8.57 21.72
N ASP A 124 16.00 9.38 21.19
CA ASP A 124 16.37 10.67 21.78
C ASP A 124 15.35 11.75 21.46
N GLY A 125 14.82 11.79 20.23
CA GLY A 125 13.66 12.61 19.89
C GLY A 125 12.42 12.21 20.71
N ALA A 126 12.17 10.90 20.86
CA ALA A 126 11.03 10.40 21.62
C ALA A 126 11.09 10.79 23.11
N ARG A 127 12.29 10.83 23.72
CA ARG A 127 12.49 11.31 25.11
C ARG A 127 12.10 12.77 25.31
N ASN A 128 12.19 13.59 24.27
CA ASN A 128 11.84 15.02 24.32
C ASN A 128 10.34 15.30 24.17
N LEU A 129 9.50 14.28 23.99
CA LEU A 129 8.04 14.41 23.81
C LEU A 129 7.27 14.75 25.10
N GLY A 130 7.96 14.95 26.23
CA GLY A 130 7.34 15.36 27.50
C GLY A 130 6.60 14.22 28.19
N TRP A 131 7.35 13.33 28.84
CA TRP A 131 6.83 12.19 29.60
C TRP A 131 5.82 12.61 30.67
N GLN A 132 4.67 11.94 30.69
CA GLN A 132 3.59 12.20 31.66
C GLN A 132 3.53 11.06 32.68
N PRO A 133 3.34 11.35 33.99
CA PRO A 133 3.18 10.30 34.98
C PRO A 133 1.81 9.62 34.86
N SER A 134 1.75 8.36 35.31
CA SER A 134 0.49 7.60 35.45
C SER A 134 -0.54 8.38 36.28
N GLY A 135 -1.80 8.38 35.85
CA GLY A 135 -2.88 9.17 36.45
C GLY A 135 -3.04 10.60 35.90
N THR A 136 -2.12 11.04 35.04
CA THR A 136 -2.27 12.31 34.33
C THR A 136 -3.39 12.21 33.29
N VAL A 137 -4.23 13.25 33.23
CA VAL A 137 -5.24 13.41 32.17
C VAL A 137 -5.08 14.76 31.48
N LEU A 138 -4.59 14.75 30.25
CA LEU A 138 -4.47 15.95 29.42
C LEU A 138 -5.72 16.18 28.58
N ARG A 139 -5.96 17.45 28.20
CA ARG A 139 -7.14 17.88 27.40
C ARG A 139 -6.77 18.63 26.13
N PRO A 140 -5.99 18.05 25.20
CA PRO A 140 -5.60 18.75 23.99
C PRO A 140 -6.76 18.89 23.00
N THR A 141 -6.71 19.89 22.14
CA THR A 141 -7.69 20.06 21.05
C THR A 141 -7.67 18.86 20.11
N TYR A 142 -8.84 18.40 19.66
CA TYR A 142 -8.91 17.41 18.59
C TYR A 142 -8.59 18.02 17.25
N GLN A 143 -7.65 17.40 16.53
CA GLN A 143 -7.32 17.75 15.15
C GLN A 143 -7.58 16.51 14.30
N PRO A 144 -8.57 16.55 13.39
CA PRO A 144 -8.87 15.42 12.51
C PRO A 144 -7.76 15.21 11.46
N GLU A 145 -7.37 13.96 11.25
CA GLU A 145 -6.35 13.56 10.25
C GLU A 145 -6.96 13.49 8.84
N THR A 146 -7.46 14.63 8.34
CA THR A 146 -8.20 14.65 7.06
C THR A 146 -7.36 14.18 5.88
N GLU A 147 -6.04 14.34 5.91
CA GLU A 147 -5.16 13.85 4.84
C GLU A 147 -5.18 12.33 4.73
N ARG A 148 -5.16 11.63 5.88
CA ARG A 148 -5.14 10.17 5.97
C ARG A 148 -6.51 9.54 5.66
N TYR A 149 -7.58 10.21 6.04
CA TYR A 149 -8.95 9.69 5.96
C TYR A 149 -9.78 10.29 4.80
N GLY A 150 -9.13 10.62 3.68
CA GLY A 150 -9.82 10.94 2.42
C GLY A 150 -10.37 12.37 2.29
N GLY A 151 -9.99 13.27 3.18
CA GLY A 151 -10.34 14.69 3.17
C GLY A 151 -11.50 15.07 4.09
N PRO A 152 -11.84 16.37 4.18
CA PRO A 152 -12.86 16.88 5.09
C PRO A 152 -14.26 16.30 4.89
N ARG A 153 -14.60 15.88 3.66
CA ARG A 153 -15.90 15.24 3.34
C ARG A 153 -15.99 13.79 3.85
N ALA A 154 -14.88 13.07 3.81
CA ALA A 154 -14.81 11.66 4.21
C ALA A 154 -14.56 11.49 5.72
N MET A 155 -13.92 12.47 6.36
CA MET A 155 -13.57 12.40 7.78
C MET A 155 -14.75 12.09 8.72
N PRO A 156 -15.96 12.68 8.58
CA PRO A 156 -17.09 12.34 9.44
C PRO A 156 -17.51 10.87 9.36
N LEU A 157 -17.47 10.27 8.16
CA LEU A 157 -17.72 8.84 7.97
C LEU A 157 -16.65 8.00 8.69
N GLY A 158 -15.40 8.47 8.64
CA GLY A 158 -14.30 7.85 9.36
C GLY A 158 -14.48 7.87 10.87
N GLU A 159 -14.97 8.99 11.42
CA GLU A 159 -15.27 9.16 12.86
C GLU A 159 -16.41 8.26 13.33
N GLU A 160 -17.45 8.04 12.52
CA GLU A 160 -18.50 7.07 12.81
C GLU A 160 -17.92 5.64 12.91
N LEU A 161 -17.05 5.28 11.96
CA LEU A 161 -16.39 3.99 11.98
C LEU A 161 -15.38 3.87 13.13
N PHE A 162 -14.77 4.97 13.60
CA PHE A 162 -13.94 4.99 14.80
C PHE A 162 -14.71 4.62 16.06
N GLN A 163 -15.94 5.11 16.20
CA GLN A 163 -16.79 4.71 17.32
C GLN A 163 -17.10 3.21 17.26
N LEU A 164 -17.55 2.72 16.11
CA LEU A 164 -17.88 1.29 15.97
C LEU A 164 -16.67 0.39 16.21
N SER A 165 -15.51 0.70 15.63
CA SER A 165 -14.29 -0.07 15.85
C SER A 165 -13.83 0.02 17.32
N SER A 166 -14.15 1.09 18.04
CA SER A 166 -13.92 1.18 19.48
C SER A 166 -14.79 0.20 20.27
N GLU A 167 -16.07 0.11 19.92
CA GLU A 167 -17.01 -0.83 20.52
C GLU A 167 -16.65 -2.29 20.21
N VAL A 168 -16.27 -2.59 18.96
CA VAL A 168 -15.84 -3.93 18.53
C VAL A 168 -14.60 -4.38 19.30
N ALA A 169 -13.58 -3.54 19.43
CA ALA A 169 -12.39 -3.85 20.20
C ALA A 169 -12.71 -4.03 21.70
N ALA A 170 -13.55 -3.17 22.28
CA ALA A 170 -13.97 -3.30 23.68
C ALA A 170 -14.77 -4.59 23.95
N ALA A 171 -15.53 -5.08 22.97
CA ALA A 171 -16.24 -6.34 23.06
C ALA A 171 -15.33 -7.57 22.84
N ALA A 172 -14.27 -7.46 22.05
CA ALA A 172 -13.34 -8.55 21.77
C ALA A 172 -12.30 -8.76 22.89
N LEU A 173 -11.81 -7.68 23.51
CA LEU A 173 -10.72 -7.71 24.50
C LEU A 173 -10.97 -8.62 25.71
N PRO A 174 -12.18 -8.70 26.32
CA PRO A 174 -12.42 -9.60 27.44
C PRO A 174 -12.06 -11.06 27.13
N ALA A 175 -12.42 -11.55 25.94
CA ALA A 175 -12.09 -12.91 25.53
C ALA A 175 -10.57 -13.12 25.36
N VAL A 176 -9.85 -12.09 24.91
CA VAL A 176 -8.39 -12.10 24.80
C VAL A 176 -7.73 -12.14 26.18
N LEU A 177 -8.24 -11.35 27.13
CA LEU A 177 -7.76 -11.33 28.51
C LEU A 177 -8.00 -12.68 29.24
N THR A 178 -9.04 -13.42 28.87
CA THR A 178 -9.34 -14.74 29.44
C THR A 178 -8.69 -15.91 28.68
N GLY A 179 -7.85 -15.66 27.69
CA GLY A 179 -7.01 -16.69 27.05
C GLY A 179 -7.23 -16.91 25.55
N THR A 180 -8.13 -16.18 24.88
CA THR A 180 -8.22 -16.24 23.41
C THR A 180 -6.97 -15.65 22.77
N SER A 181 -6.44 -16.28 21.72
CA SER A 181 -5.34 -15.72 20.94
C SER A 181 -5.71 -14.35 20.38
N ARG A 182 -4.92 -13.31 20.73
CA ARG A 182 -5.12 -11.95 20.20
C ARG A 182 -4.95 -11.90 18.69
N THR A 183 -3.90 -12.55 18.18
CA THR A 183 -3.64 -12.68 16.73
C THR A 183 -4.77 -13.45 16.05
N GLY A 184 -5.35 -14.47 16.70
CA GLY A 184 -6.53 -15.18 16.20
C GLY A 184 -7.79 -14.31 16.16
N ALA A 185 -8.05 -13.53 17.21
CA ALA A 185 -9.15 -12.56 17.24
C ALA A 185 -8.98 -11.48 16.15
N ALA A 186 -7.76 -10.97 15.99
CA ALA A 186 -7.40 -10.03 14.94
C ALA A 186 -7.59 -10.62 13.54
N LEU A 187 -7.18 -11.88 13.31
CA LEU A 187 -7.39 -12.59 12.04
C LEU A 187 -8.88 -12.70 11.70
N GLY A 188 -9.73 -13.00 12.69
CA GLY A 188 -11.18 -13.03 12.50
C GLY A 188 -11.75 -11.66 12.11
N LEU A 189 -11.30 -10.58 12.77
CA LEU A 189 -11.70 -9.22 12.43
C LEU A 189 -11.15 -8.76 11.06
N LEU A 190 -9.94 -9.17 10.69
CA LEU A 190 -9.39 -8.94 9.36
C LEU A 190 -10.21 -9.66 8.28
N ALA A 191 -10.63 -10.90 8.54
CA ALA A 191 -11.53 -11.62 7.64
C ALA A 191 -12.86 -10.87 7.48
N GLY A 192 -13.38 -10.24 8.55
CA GLY A 192 -14.53 -9.34 8.49
C GLY A 192 -14.24 -8.09 7.66
N HIS A 193 -13.10 -7.45 7.85
CA HIS A 193 -12.69 -6.28 7.06
C HIS A 193 -12.64 -6.62 5.56
N VAL A 194 -11.97 -7.73 5.21
CA VAL A 194 -11.86 -8.23 3.84
C VAL A 194 -13.23 -8.60 3.28
N ALA A 195 -14.07 -9.33 4.02
CA ALA A 195 -15.43 -9.65 3.58
C ALA A 195 -16.23 -8.38 3.29
N GLY A 196 -16.09 -7.35 4.12
CA GLY A 196 -16.74 -6.06 3.93
C GLY A 196 -16.32 -5.36 2.64
N LEU A 197 -15.02 -5.37 2.31
CA LEU A 197 -14.47 -4.84 1.06
C LEU A 197 -14.98 -5.62 -0.16
N LEU A 198 -14.97 -6.96 -0.10
CA LEU A 198 -15.47 -7.79 -1.20
C LEU A 198 -16.97 -7.60 -1.43
N ASP A 199 -17.75 -7.42 -0.36
CA ASP A 199 -19.19 -7.13 -0.45
C ASP A 199 -19.46 -5.69 -0.93
N ALA A 200 -18.52 -4.77 -0.76
CA ALA A 200 -18.60 -3.42 -1.33
C ALA A 200 -18.45 -3.42 -2.86
N GLY A 201 -17.74 -4.40 -3.43
CA GLY A 201 -17.58 -4.58 -4.87
C GLY A 201 -16.13 -4.73 -5.34
N PHE A 202 -15.14 -4.62 -4.43
CA PHE A 202 -13.74 -4.83 -4.77
C PHE A 202 -13.46 -6.30 -5.07
N ASP A 203 -12.59 -6.57 -6.05
CA ASP A 203 -12.14 -7.92 -6.35
C ASP A 203 -11.03 -8.39 -5.39
N GLU A 204 -10.90 -9.71 -5.26
CA GLU A 204 -9.96 -10.32 -4.31
C GLU A 204 -8.49 -9.96 -4.57
N LEU A 205 -8.09 -9.83 -5.85
CA LEU A 205 -6.71 -9.55 -6.20
C LEU A 205 -6.34 -8.10 -5.87
N THR A 206 -7.26 -7.16 -6.10
CA THR A 206 -7.11 -5.77 -5.67
C THR A 206 -6.97 -5.68 -4.16
N VAL A 207 -7.83 -6.34 -3.39
CA VAL A 207 -7.74 -6.36 -1.91
C VAL A 207 -6.42 -7.00 -1.46
N ALA A 208 -6.00 -8.11 -2.07
CA ALA A 208 -4.72 -8.77 -1.76
C ALA A 208 -3.52 -7.84 -1.98
N ALA A 209 -3.46 -7.14 -3.12
CA ALA A 209 -2.36 -6.22 -3.42
C ALA A 209 -2.31 -5.04 -2.46
N VAL A 210 -3.47 -4.49 -2.08
CA VAL A 210 -3.54 -3.41 -1.09
C VAL A 210 -3.07 -3.88 0.28
N LEU A 211 -3.42 -5.11 0.70
CA LEU A 211 -2.92 -5.69 1.95
C LEU A 211 -1.40 -5.86 1.94
N ARG A 212 -0.81 -6.28 0.81
CA ARG A 212 0.66 -6.34 0.65
C ARG A 212 1.28 -4.95 0.73
N ARG A 213 0.75 -3.96 0.00
CA ARG A 213 1.22 -2.57 0.07
C ARG A 213 1.09 -1.98 1.47
N TYR A 214 0.01 -2.29 2.18
CA TYR A 214 -0.18 -1.92 3.58
C TYR A 214 0.93 -2.49 4.46
N ALA A 215 1.20 -3.80 4.36
CA ALA A 215 2.29 -4.44 5.11
C ALA A 215 3.65 -3.80 4.81
N LEU A 216 3.94 -3.54 3.53
CA LEU A 216 5.19 -2.91 3.07
C LEU A 216 5.34 -1.46 3.55
N SER A 217 4.24 -0.70 3.63
CA SER A 217 4.28 0.70 4.04
C SER A 217 4.88 0.89 5.44
N TRP A 218 4.70 -0.10 6.34
CA TRP A 218 5.25 -0.06 7.69
C TRP A 218 6.78 -0.08 7.75
N ALA A 219 7.46 -0.60 6.73
CA ALA A 219 8.91 -0.57 6.66
C ALA A 219 9.45 0.85 6.40
N THR A 220 8.63 1.75 5.84
CA THR A 220 9.08 3.08 5.38
C THR A 220 8.30 4.24 5.95
N LEU A 221 7.24 3.98 6.72
CA LEU A 221 6.41 5.03 7.29
C LEU A 221 7.23 5.85 8.31
N PRO A 222 7.46 7.16 8.07
CA PRO A 222 8.23 8.00 8.97
C PRO A 222 7.60 8.02 10.37
N GLY A 223 8.42 7.85 11.40
CA GLY A 223 7.96 7.87 12.80
C GLY A 223 7.26 6.60 13.29
N ALA A 224 7.06 5.59 12.44
CA ALA A 224 6.57 4.28 12.87
C ALA A 224 7.66 3.45 13.56
N PRO A 225 7.30 2.47 14.41
CA PRO A 225 8.24 1.47 14.90
C PRO A 225 8.92 0.75 13.73
N ARG A 226 10.19 0.33 13.90
CA ARG A 226 10.85 -0.52 12.90
C ARG A 226 10.14 -1.86 12.82
N VAL A 227 9.58 -2.16 11.65
CA VAL A 227 8.91 -3.45 11.38
C VAL A 227 9.75 -4.24 10.41
N ASP A 228 10.13 -5.46 10.81
CA ASP A 228 10.72 -6.44 9.91
C ASP A 228 9.61 -7.11 9.09
N VAL A 229 9.30 -6.50 7.93
CA VAL A 229 8.28 -7.00 7.02
C VAL A 229 8.68 -8.33 6.39
N ALA A 230 9.98 -8.59 6.21
CA ALA A 230 10.47 -9.86 5.68
C ALA A 230 10.16 -11.00 6.66
N ALA A 231 10.42 -10.83 7.96
CA ALA A 231 10.05 -11.81 8.97
C ALA A 231 8.53 -12.03 9.04
N ALA A 232 7.75 -10.95 8.91
CA ALA A 232 6.28 -11.04 8.88
C ALA A 232 5.77 -11.84 7.67
N ARG A 233 6.36 -11.63 6.48
CA ARG A 233 6.10 -12.41 5.26
C ARG A 233 6.42 -13.88 5.46
N SER A 234 7.65 -14.22 5.88
CA SER A 234 8.07 -15.62 6.01
C SER A 234 7.18 -16.39 7.00
N ARG A 235 6.74 -15.73 8.08
CA ARG A 235 5.76 -16.31 9.01
C ARG A 235 4.39 -16.53 8.35
N ALA A 236 3.94 -15.60 7.50
CA ALA A 236 2.67 -15.71 6.78
C ALA A 236 2.69 -16.84 5.74
N GLU A 237 3.77 -16.98 4.97
CA GLU A 237 3.96 -18.08 4.02
C GLU A 237 3.93 -19.44 4.73
N ALA A 238 4.66 -19.58 5.83
CA ALA A 238 4.68 -20.82 6.62
C ALA A 238 3.31 -21.19 7.21
N GLU A 239 2.52 -20.21 7.68
CA GLU A 239 1.15 -20.46 8.17
C GLU A 239 0.19 -20.78 7.01
N HIS A 240 0.33 -20.07 5.88
CA HIS A 240 -0.49 -20.29 4.70
C HIS A 240 -0.30 -21.71 4.14
N ASP A 241 0.95 -22.17 4.02
CA ASP A 241 1.26 -23.51 3.49
C ASP A 241 0.65 -24.63 4.34
N GLN A 242 0.50 -24.41 5.65
CA GLN A 242 -0.15 -25.38 6.54
C GLN A 242 -1.68 -25.37 6.41
N ARG A 243 -2.29 -24.21 6.14
CA ARG A 243 -3.76 -24.01 6.21
C ARG A 243 -4.28 -23.00 5.15
N PRO A 244 -4.09 -23.25 3.85
CA PRO A 244 -4.33 -22.25 2.80
C PRO A 244 -5.80 -21.80 2.71
N GLU A 245 -6.74 -22.71 3.00
CA GLU A 245 -8.18 -22.45 2.87
C GLU A 245 -8.83 -21.83 4.11
N GLN A 246 -8.13 -21.78 5.25
CA GLN A 246 -8.74 -21.38 6.52
C GLN A 246 -9.25 -19.94 6.46
N PHE A 247 -8.43 -19.02 5.94
CA PHE A 247 -8.80 -17.62 5.83
C PHE A 247 -9.92 -17.39 4.80
N ARG A 248 -9.81 -17.98 3.60
CA ARG A 248 -10.86 -17.88 2.56
C ARG A 248 -12.20 -18.40 3.04
N THR A 249 -12.19 -19.50 3.80
CA THR A 249 -13.41 -20.07 4.41
C THR A 249 -14.02 -19.09 5.41
N ALA A 250 -13.21 -18.42 6.23
CA ALA A 250 -13.68 -17.41 7.19
C ALA A 250 -14.32 -16.21 6.47
N VAL A 251 -13.65 -15.66 5.45
CA VAL A 251 -14.19 -14.58 4.61
C VAL A 251 -15.50 -15.00 3.97
N THR A 252 -15.57 -16.16 3.33
CA THR A 252 -16.78 -16.68 2.66
C THR A 252 -17.97 -16.80 3.61
N ARG A 253 -17.75 -17.25 4.86
CA ARG A 253 -18.83 -17.33 5.88
C ARG A 253 -19.36 -15.97 6.30
N LEU A 254 -18.54 -14.92 6.19
CA LEU A 254 -18.90 -13.56 6.56
C LEU A 254 -19.60 -12.82 5.41
N ARG A 255 -19.30 -13.16 4.15
CA ARG A 255 -19.94 -12.56 2.97
C ARG A 255 -21.42 -12.89 2.85
N GLY A 256 -22.20 -11.94 2.34
CA GLY A 256 -23.58 -12.18 1.88
C GLY A 256 -24.67 -12.26 2.97
N ARG A 257 -24.48 -11.63 4.14
CA ARG A 257 -25.46 -11.64 5.25
C ARG A 257 -25.90 -10.25 5.75
N PHE A 258 -25.64 -9.18 5.00
CA PHE A 258 -25.76 -7.80 5.52
C PHE A 258 -26.86 -6.95 4.89
N THR A 259 -27.91 -7.54 4.33
CA THR A 259 -28.99 -6.75 3.69
C THR A 259 -29.83 -5.91 4.65
N ASP A 260 -29.71 -6.08 5.98
CA ASP A 260 -30.63 -5.47 6.95
C ASP A 260 -29.95 -4.53 7.96
N TRP A 261 -29.10 -3.61 7.50
CA TRP A 261 -28.70 -2.46 8.30
C TRP A 261 -29.14 -1.14 7.65
N THR A 262 -30.34 -0.69 8.00
CA THR A 262 -30.78 0.69 7.75
C THR A 262 -30.29 1.58 8.88
N GLY A 263 -29.08 2.12 8.73
CA GLY A 263 -28.65 3.26 9.54
C GLY A 263 -29.52 4.48 9.26
N THR A 264 -30.54 4.74 10.08
CA THR A 264 -31.12 6.09 10.29
C THR A 264 -31.63 6.22 11.72
N GLY A 265 -30.78 6.77 12.59
CA GLY A 265 -31.24 7.44 13.80
C GLY A 265 -31.62 8.88 13.48
N ALA A 266 -32.79 9.11 12.88
CA ALA A 266 -33.46 10.41 12.86
C ALA A 266 -34.90 10.26 12.32
N GLY A 267 -35.91 10.30 13.20
CA GLY A 267 -37.31 10.36 12.80
C GLY A 267 -38.27 9.99 13.94
N ALA A 268 -38.98 10.99 14.46
CA ALA A 268 -39.92 10.88 15.58
C ALA A 268 -41.12 9.94 15.29
N GLY A 269 -41.52 9.16 16.30
CA GLY A 269 -42.77 8.41 16.31
C GLY A 269 -43.01 7.79 17.69
N ALA A 270 -43.93 8.38 18.45
CA ALA A 270 -44.33 7.90 19.77
C ALA A 270 -44.97 6.51 19.70
N GLY A 271 -44.52 5.61 20.57
CA GLY A 271 -45.09 4.27 20.75
C GLY A 271 -44.54 3.62 22.01
N THR A 272 -45.36 3.60 23.06
CA THR A 272 -45.10 2.97 24.35
C THR A 272 -44.95 1.45 24.22
N GLY A 273 -43.86 0.88 24.74
CA GLY A 273 -43.69 -0.57 24.82
C GLY A 273 -42.40 -0.97 25.55
N THR A 274 -42.53 -1.31 26.81
CA THR A 274 -41.52 -1.98 27.66
C THR A 274 -41.22 -3.40 27.16
N ALA A 275 -39.96 -3.77 26.97
CA ALA A 275 -39.36 -5.04 27.40
C ALA A 275 -37.94 -5.22 26.83
N ALA A 276 -37.05 -5.73 27.68
CA ALA A 276 -35.69 -6.16 27.35
C ALA A 276 -35.69 -7.23 26.24
N GLY A 277 -34.75 -7.09 25.30
CA GLY A 277 -34.52 -8.07 24.24
C GLY A 277 -33.24 -7.75 23.49
N THR A 278 -32.18 -8.49 23.80
CA THR A 278 -30.95 -8.61 23.03
C THR A 278 -31.26 -8.87 21.55
N SER A 279 -31.07 -7.86 20.69
CA SER A 279 -31.10 -8.03 19.24
C SER A 279 -29.76 -8.60 18.76
N THR A 280 -29.67 -9.92 18.78
CA THR A 280 -28.74 -10.71 17.98
C THR A 280 -29.19 -10.70 16.52
N ALA A 281 -28.82 -9.67 15.76
CA ALA A 281 -29.19 -9.56 14.35
C ALA A 281 -27.96 -9.70 13.42
N SER A 282 -27.30 -10.85 13.52
CA SER A 282 -26.64 -11.62 12.43
C SER A 282 -25.77 -12.69 13.12
N GLY A 283 -25.95 -13.97 12.79
CA GLY A 283 -25.24 -15.09 13.43
C GLY A 283 -23.73 -15.19 13.09
N THR A 284 -23.04 -14.06 12.93
CA THR A 284 -21.64 -13.94 12.46
C THR A 284 -20.71 -13.26 13.49
N GLY A 285 -21.24 -12.81 14.64
CA GLY A 285 -20.46 -12.25 15.73
C GLY A 285 -19.80 -10.90 15.41
N LEU A 286 -18.76 -10.53 16.19
CA LEU A 286 -18.03 -9.27 16.02
C LEU A 286 -17.43 -9.07 14.61
N PRO A 287 -16.82 -10.09 13.97
CA PRO A 287 -16.34 -9.97 12.60
C PRO A 287 -17.42 -9.59 11.59
N GLY A 288 -18.64 -10.12 11.75
CA GLY A 288 -19.75 -9.79 10.87
C GLY A 288 -20.24 -8.36 11.05
N ARG A 289 -20.37 -7.90 12.31
CA ARG A 289 -20.71 -6.48 12.59
C ARG A 289 -19.68 -5.53 11.99
N TRP A 290 -18.39 -5.88 12.04
CA TRP A 290 -17.33 -5.11 11.42
C TRP A 290 -17.41 -5.13 9.89
N ALA A 291 -17.65 -6.29 9.28
CA ALA A 291 -17.78 -6.44 7.83
C ALA A 291 -18.88 -5.54 7.25
N ALA A 292 -20.08 -5.53 7.86
CA ALA A 292 -21.19 -4.69 7.43
C ALA A 292 -20.82 -3.20 7.37
N ALA A 293 -20.14 -2.72 8.41
CA ALA A 293 -19.76 -1.32 8.49
C ALA A 293 -18.63 -0.95 7.52
N VAL A 294 -17.69 -1.86 7.29
CA VAL A 294 -16.66 -1.68 6.26
C VAL A 294 -17.30 -1.63 4.87
N THR A 295 -18.31 -2.47 4.59
CA THR A 295 -19.07 -2.41 3.33
C THR A 295 -19.72 -1.06 3.12
N THR A 296 -20.46 -0.55 4.11
CA THR A 296 -21.10 0.77 4.01
C THR A 296 -20.07 1.87 3.84
N TYR A 297 -19.07 1.92 4.71
CA TYR A 297 -18.02 2.95 4.65
C TYR A 297 -17.30 2.96 3.30
N ALA A 298 -16.98 1.80 2.74
CA ALA A 298 -16.30 1.72 1.46
C ALA A 298 -17.17 2.22 0.29
N ARG A 299 -18.47 1.88 0.28
CA ARG A 299 -19.41 2.40 -0.72
C ARG A 299 -19.62 3.90 -0.60
N ASP A 300 -19.68 4.43 0.63
CA ASP A 300 -19.81 5.87 0.86
C ASP A 300 -18.57 6.63 0.41
N LEU A 301 -17.37 6.05 0.61
CA LEU A 301 -16.14 6.59 0.04
C LEU A 301 -16.18 6.58 -1.50
N GLU A 302 -16.56 5.46 -2.12
CA GLU A 302 -16.70 5.40 -3.59
C GLU A 302 -17.71 6.43 -4.12
N ALA A 303 -18.79 6.69 -3.39
CA ALA A 303 -19.78 7.71 -3.75
C ALA A 303 -19.26 9.15 -3.65
N ILE A 304 -18.21 9.41 -2.87
CA ILE A 304 -17.52 10.72 -2.86
C ILE A 304 -16.73 10.93 -4.17
N GLY A 305 -16.21 9.85 -4.77
CA GLY A 305 -15.53 9.87 -6.06
C GLY A 305 -14.21 10.66 -6.05
N ASP A 306 -13.99 11.45 -7.10
CA ASP A 306 -12.74 12.19 -7.35
C ASP A 306 -12.39 13.23 -6.28
N ASP A 307 -13.34 13.60 -5.42
CA ASP A 307 -13.11 14.48 -4.27
C ASP A 307 -12.33 13.80 -3.13
N LEU A 308 -12.12 12.48 -3.19
CA LEU A 308 -11.27 11.75 -2.25
C LEU A 308 -9.79 12.06 -2.50
N ARG A 309 -9.13 12.57 -1.47
CA ARG A 309 -7.66 12.72 -1.49
C ARG A 309 -7.01 11.34 -1.56
N HIS A 310 -6.25 11.09 -2.63
CA HIS A 310 -5.49 9.85 -2.87
C HIS A 310 -6.33 8.56 -2.99
N GLY A 311 -7.63 8.68 -3.29
CA GLY A 311 -8.55 7.56 -3.42
C GLY A 311 -8.97 6.92 -2.08
N PRO A 312 -9.74 5.82 -2.09
CA PRO A 312 -10.36 5.26 -0.88
C PRO A 312 -9.40 4.42 -0.02
N TRP A 313 -8.34 3.88 -0.60
CA TRP A 313 -7.49 2.87 0.05
C TRP A 313 -6.73 3.35 1.30
N PRO A 314 -6.13 4.56 1.34
CA PRO A 314 -5.49 5.06 2.55
C PRO A 314 -6.46 5.11 3.73
N ALA A 315 -7.70 5.53 3.50
CA ALA A 315 -8.73 5.58 4.52
C ALA A 315 -9.18 4.16 4.95
N LEU A 316 -9.43 3.25 4.01
CA LEU A 316 -9.86 1.87 4.30
C LEU A 316 -8.82 1.08 5.11
N THR A 317 -7.57 1.10 4.67
CA THR A 317 -6.45 0.44 5.38
C THR A 317 -6.17 1.08 6.74
N SER A 318 -6.33 2.40 6.86
CA SER A 318 -6.22 3.09 8.14
C SER A 318 -7.32 2.68 9.12
N GLN A 319 -8.51 2.31 8.66
CA GLN A 319 -9.57 1.79 9.53
C GLN A 319 -9.24 0.39 10.07
N TRP A 320 -8.60 -0.46 9.26
CA TRP A 320 -8.02 -1.71 9.73
C TRP A 320 -6.96 -1.47 10.82
N HIS A 321 -6.00 -0.59 10.54
CA HIS A 321 -4.96 -0.22 11.52
C HIS A 321 -5.57 0.26 12.84
N MET A 322 -6.55 1.15 12.76
CA MET A 322 -7.19 1.70 13.96
C MET A 322 -7.93 0.62 14.77
N LEU A 323 -8.56 -0.38 14.14
CA LEU A 323 -9.15 -1.50 14.87
C LEU A 323 -8.07 -2.38 15.53
N ALA A 324 -6.99 -2.69 14.82
CA ALA A 324 -5.87 -3.48 15.32
C ALA A 324 -5.16 -2.79 16.50
N ASN A 325 -4.92 -1.48 16.41
CA ASN A 325 -4.39 -0.64 17.49
C ASN A 325 -5.24 -0.74 18.76
N ARG A 326 -6.56 -0.62 18.64
CA ARG A 326 -7.48 -0.68 19.80
C ARG A 326 -7.48 -2.06 20.45
N LEU A 327 -7.37 -3.11 19.64
CA LEU A 327 -7.18 -4.48 20.10
C LEU A 327 -5.76 -4.72 20.64
N GLY A 328 -4.82 -3.77 20.56
CA GLY A 328 -3.44 -3.94 21.05
C GLY A 328 -2.64 -4.95 20.25
N VAL A 329 -2.91 -5.07 18.95
CA VAL A 329 -2.12 -5.87 18.01
C VAL A 329 -0.86 -5.09 17.64
N PRO A 330 0.35 -5.65 17.77
CA PRO A 330 1.57 -5.00 17.31
C PRO A 330 1.58 -4.83 15.78
N VAL A 331 2.19 -3.76 15.28
CA VAL A 331 2.28 -3.49 13.84
C VAL A 331 2.94 -4.63 13.06
N ALA A 332 3.93 -5.32 13.64
CA ALA A 332 4.53 -6.51 13.04
C ALA A 332 3.53 -7.66 12.84
N ASP A 333 2.60 -7.86 13.80
CA ASP A 333 1.52 -8.83 13.65
C ASP A 333 0.47 -8.34 12.63
N GLU A 334 0.24 -7.03 12.51
CA GLU A 334 -0.62 -6.48 11.45
C GLU A 334 -0.06 -6.77 10.05
N ALA A 335 1.24 -6.58 9.85
CA ALA A 335 1.93 -6.90 8.60
C ALA A 335 1.85 -8.40 8.28
N PHE A 336 2.08 -9.26 9.27
CA PHE A 336 1.94 -10.72 9.15
C PHE A 336 0.51 -11.10 8.73
N LEU A 337 -0.51 -10.59 9.42
CA LEU A 337 -1.92 -10.90 9.15
C LEU A 337 -2.35 -10.41 7.78
N ALA A 338 -1.93 -9.21 7.37
CA ALA A 338 -2.21 -8.66 6.05
C ALA A 338 -1.55 -9.50 4.94
N TRP A 339 -0.30 -9.95 5.14
CA TRP A 339 0.37 -10.81 4.17
C TRP A 339 -0.30 -12.18 4.04
N LEU A 340 -0.64 -12.82 5.17
CA LEU A 340 -1.35 -14.10 5.21
C LEU A 340 -2.71 -14.01 4.49
N ALA A 341 -3.47 -12.96 4.77
CA ALA A 341 -4.74 -12.69 4.09
C ALA A 341 -4.54 -12.49 2.58
N SER A 342 -3.46 -11.81 2.16
CA SER A 342 -3.15 -11.61 0.75
C SER A 342 -2.84 -12.91 0.00
N LEU A 343 -2.08 -13.83 0.61
CA LEU A 343 -1.76 -15.14 0.02
C LEU A 343 -3.03 -15.96 -0.21
N ALA A 344 -3.88 -16.01 0.82
CA ALA A 344 -5.17 -16.68 0.75
C ALA A 344 -6.07 -16.07 -0.33
N LEU A 345 -6.16 -14.74 -0.43
CA LEU A 345 -6.98 -14.06 -1.44
C LEU A 345 -6.44 -14.24 -2.87
N ALA A 346 -5.12 -14.19 -3.05
CA ALA A 346 -4.47 -14.42 -4.34
C ALA A 346 -4.59 -15.87 -4.83
N GLY A 347 -4.98 -16.80 -3.95
CA GLY A 347 -5.00 -18.23 -4.25
C GLY A 347 -3.59 -18.78 -4.46
N ALA A 348 -2.62 -18.29 -3.70
CA ALA A 348 -1.24 -18.73 -3.78
C ALA A 348 -1.16 -20.23 -3.53
N ALA A 349 -0.48 -20.96 -4.40
CA ALA A 349 -0.27 -22.39 -4.21
C ALA A 349 1.02 -22.61 -3.41
N GLY A 350 1.01 -23.56 -2.49
CA GLY A 350 2.22 -23.95 -1.75
C GLY A 350 3.30 -24.57 -2.67
N PRO A 351 4.53 -24.76 -2.17
CA PRO A 351 5.68 -25.19 -2.98
C PRO A 351 5.47 -26.51 -3.72
N ASP A 352 4.73 -27.45 -3.12
CA ASP A 352 4.44 -28.75 -3.73
C ASP A 352 3.60 -28.66 -5.03
N ALA A 353 2.92 -27.53 -5.26
CA ALA A 353 2.10 -27.32 -6.45
C ALA A 353 2.93 -27.09 -7.72
N LEU A 354 4.20 -26.69 -7.61
CA LEU A 354 5.06 -26.33 -8.75
C LEU A 354 5.21 -27.47 -9.76
N HIS A 355 5.30 -28.71 -9.27
CA HIS A 355 5.46 -29.92 -10.07
C HIS A 355 4.24 -30.84 -10.04
N ALA A 356 3.07 -30.32 -9.62
CA ALA A 356 1.83 -31.10 -9.59
C ALA A 356 1.46 -31.61 -11.00
N THR A 357 1.16 -32.91 -11.09
CA THR A 357 0.97 -33.64 -12.37
C THR A 357 -0.43 -33.53 -12.97
N GLY A 358 -1.27 -32.61 -12.44
CA GLY A 358 -2.63 -32.37 -12.90
C GLY A 358 -2.71 -31.52 -14.18
N ARG A 359 -3.94 -31.11 -14.56
CA ARG A 359 -4.14 -30.13 -15.63
C ARG A 359 -3.42 -28.83 -15.26
N MET A 360 -2.33 -28.54 -15.96
CA MET A 360 -1.48 -27.39 -15.64
C MET A 360 -2.19 -26.07 -15.98
N ALA A 361 -2.20 -25.12 -15.04
CA ALA A 361 -2.70 -23.77 -15.26
C ALA A 361 -2.04 -23.09 -16.48
N ALA A 362 -0.76 -23.38 -16.73
CA ALA A 362 -0.04 -22.92 -17.91
C ALA A 362 -0.71 -23.39 -19.21
N THR A 363 -1.18 -24.64 -19.28
CA THR A 363 -1.88 -25.16 -20.46
C THR A 363 -3.20 -24.43 -20.67
N ASP A 364 -3.95 -24.13 -19.61
CA ASP A 364 -5.23 -23.41 -19.71
C ASP A 364 -5.05 -21.97 -20.17
N PHE A 365 -4.06 -21.27 -19.62
CA PHE A 365 -3.62 -19.98 -20.12
C PHE A 365 -3.21 -20.06 -21.59
N LEU A 366 -2.46 -21.11 -21.97
CA LEU A 366 -2.01 -21.31 -23.34
C LEU A 366 -3.17 -21.55 -24.32
N GLN A 367 -4.25 -22.19 -23.88
CA GLN A 367 -5.47 -22.36 -24.68
C GLN A 367 -6.30 -21.08 -24.75
N ALA A 368 -6.48 -20.39 -23.63
CA ALA A 368 -7.36 -19.24 -23.52
C ALA A 368 -6.84 -18.00 -24.27
N ALA A 369 -5.51 -17.82 -24.38
CA ALA A 369 -4.94 -16.70 -25.16
C ALA A 369 -4.85 -16.94 -26.69
N LYS A 370 -5.39 -18.05 -27.23
CA LYS A 370 -5.44 -18.29 -28.69
C LYS A 370 -6.47 -17.43 -29.39
N PHE A 371 -6.17 -17.03 -30.63
CA PHE A 371 -7.18 -16.50 -31.54
C PHE A 371 -8.04 -17.63 -32.09
N ARG A 372 -9.33 -17.35 -32.29
CA ARG A 372 -10.27 -18.20 -33.00
C ARG A 372 -10.85 -17.41 -34.16
N ARG A 373 -10.70 -17.92 -35.38
CA ARG A 373 -11.09 -17.24 -36.63
C ARG A 373 -12.53 -16.70 -36.59
N GLY A 374 -13.47 -17.45 -36.04
CA GLY A 374 -14.88 -17.06 -35.90
C GLY A 374 -15.22 -16.15 -34.71
N ALA A 375 -14.25 -15.78 -33.87
CA ALA A 375 -14.47 -14.97 -32.66
C ALA A 375 -13.69 -13.65 -32.65
N MET A 376 -13.10 -13.25 -33.79
CA MET A 376 -12.24 -12.07 -33.88
C MET A 376 -12.91 -10.78 -33.41
N GLY A 377 -14.21 -10.60 -33.67
CA GLY A 377 -14.95 -9.43 -33.17
C GLY A 377 -14.93 -9.26 -31.64
N ARG A 378 -14.83 -10.37 -30.88
CA ARG A 378 -14.71 -10.36 -29.41
C ARG A 378 -13.27 -10.48 -28.90
N GLN A 379 -12.35 -10.94 -29.75
CA GLN A 379 -10.95 -11.21 -29.39
C GLN A 379 -9.96 -10.17 -29.92
N ALA A 380 -10.44 -9.19 -30.69
CA ALA A 380 -9.65 -8.05 -31.15
C ALA A 380 -9.15 -7.23 -29.95
N PRO A 381 -7.99 -6.55 -30.07
CA PRO A 381 -7.53 -5.62 -29.05
C PRO A 381 -8.58 -4.53 -28.78
N ARG A 382 -8.82 -4.22 -27.51
CA ARG A 382 -9.76 -3.16 -27.13
C ARG A 382 -9.19 -1.77 -27.49
N LYS A 383 -10.05 -0.91 -28.03
CA LYS A 383 -9.70 0.50 -28.30
C LYS A 383 -9.62 1.28 -27.00
N GLU A 384 -8.98 2.44 -27.01
CA GLU A 384 -8.84 3.27 -25.81
C GLU A 384 -10.19 3.61 -25.17
N THR A 385 -11.20 3.90 -25.98
CA THR A 385 -12.59 4.18 -25.55
C THR A 385 -13.28 3.02 -24.84
N ASP A 386 -12.78 1.81 -25.04
CA ASP A 386 -13.39 0.57 -24.56
C ASP A 386 -12.61 -0.02 -23.37
N ARG A 387 -11.61 0.72 -22.86
CA ARG A 387 -10.79 0.31 -21.72
C ARG A 387 -11.33 0.93 -20.43
N PRO A 388 -11.26 0.20 -19.30
CA PRO A 388 -11.36 0.81 -17.98
C PRO A 388 -10.26 1.87 -17.83
N ASP A 389 -10.55 2.97 -17.12
CA ASP A 389 -9.54 3.99 -16.80
C ASP A 389 -8.34 3.33 -16.10
N PRO A 390 -7.10 3.47 -16.62
CA PRO A 390 -5.90 2.89 -16.02
C PRO A 390 -5.44 3.60 -14.72
N ALA A 391 -6.35 4.25 -13.98
CA ALA A 391 -6.08 4.95 -12.72
C ALA A 391 -5.28 4.11 -11.69
N ALA A 392 -5.42 2.78 -11.72
CA ALA A 392 -4.76 1.87 -10.78
C ALA A 392 -3.26 1.62 -11.02
N ALA A 393 -2.68 2.05 -12.15
CA ALA A 393 -1.33 1.64 -12.57
C ALA A 393 -0.25 2.74 -12.51
N ARG A 394 -0.61 3.97 -12.10
CA ARG A 394 0.38 5.05 -11.97
C ARG A 394 1.05 4.96 -10.61
N ASP A 395 2.25 4.35 -10.57
CA ASP A 395 3.17 4.56 -9.46
C ASP A 395 3.47 6.06 -9.39
N LEU A 396 3.05 6.71 -8.30
CA LEU A 396 3.50 8.06 -7.98
C LEU A 396 4.97 7.95 -7.54
N LEU A 397 5.88 8.25 -8.46
CA LEU A 397 7.31 8.26 -8.18
C LEU A 397 7.66 9.56 -7.45
N PRO A 398 8.32 9.47 -6.28
CA PRO A 398 8.70 10.66 -5.51
C PRO A 398 9.91 11.37 -6.13
N GLY A 399 9.99 12.68 -5.90
CA GLY A 399 11.17 13.49 -6.24
C GLY A 399 11.27 13.91 -7.71
N ALA A 400 12.24 14.78 -7.98
CA ALA A 400 12.54 15.22 -9.35
C ALA A 400 13.38 14.14 -10.07
N PRO A 401 13.06 13.79 -11.33
CA PRO A 401 13.89 12.88 -12.11
C PRO A 401 15.30 13.43 -12.35
N VAL A 402 16.30 12.55 -12.26
CA VAL A 402 17.71 12.85 -12.55
C VAL A 402 17.97 12.60 -14.04
N PRO A 403 18.30 13.61 -14.86
CA PRO A 403 18.57 13.42 -16.28
C PRO A 403 19.84 12.60 -16.50
N LEU A 404 19.84 11.74 -17.52
CA LEU A 404 21.03 11.00 -17.95
C LEU A 404 21.71 11.70 -19.14
N PRO A 405 23.05 11.61 -19.26
CA PRO A 405 23.75 11.98 -20.49
C PRO A 405 23.18 11.19 -21.67
N ALA A 406 23.01 11.87 -22.81
CA ALA A 406 22.53 11.24 -24.03
C ALA A 406 23.42 10.04 -24.42
N ALA A 407 22.80 9.03 -25.03
CA ALA A 407 23.54 7.87 -25.51
C ALA A 407 24.62 8.27 -26.51
N ASP A 408 25.84 7.78 -26.28
CA ASP A 408 26.99 8.04 -27.13
C ASP A 408 27.52 6.73 -27.75
N PRO A 409 27.13 6.42 -29.00
CA PRO A 409 27.62 5.23 -29.71
C PRO A 409 29.15 5.18 -29.85
N ALA A 410 29.87 6.31 -29.73
CA ALA A 410 31.33 6.32 -29.79
C ALA A 410 31.99 5.62 -28.60
N ARG A 411 31.24 5.39 -27.51
CA ARG A 411 31.70 4.62 -26.34
C ARG A 411 31.67 3.10 -26.55
N LEU A 412 31.05 2.60 -27.62
CA LEU A 412 30.97 1.17 -27.89
C LEU A 412 32.33 0.64 -28.34
N ALA A 413 32.90 -0.30 -27.59
CA ALA A 413 34.08 -1.06 -27.99
C ALA A 413 33.81 -2.03 -29.15
N ALA A 414 32.57 -2.51 -29.27
CA ALA A 414 32.09 -3.33 -30.39
C ALA A 414 30.81 -2.71 -30.98
N PRO A 415 30.94 -1.68 -31.84
CA PRO A 415 29.79 -0.92 -32.36
C PRO A 415 29.00 -1.70 -33.43
N ASP A 416 29.60 -2.72 -34.05
CA ASP A 416 28.92 -3.56 -35.04
C ASP A 416 28.05 -4.62 -34.35
N LEU A 417 26.85 -4.86 -34.89
CA LEU A 417 25.92 -5.83 -34.35
C LEU A 417 26.48 -7.27 -34.40
N ALA A 418 27.21 -7.64 -35.45
CA ALA A 418 27.82 -8.95 -35.58
C ALA A 418 28.86 -9.18 -34.47
N ASP A 419 29.65 -8.16 -34.14
CA ASP A 419 30.62 -8.21 -33.05
C ASP A 419 29.91 -8.35 -31.70
N ALA A 420 28.89 -7.52 -31.43
CA ALA A 420 28.11 -7.62 -30.20
C ALA A 420 27.47 -9.00 -30.02
N LEU A 421 26.88 -9.57 -31.08
CA LEU A 421 26.32 -10.93 -31.08
C LEU A 421 27.39 -12.00 -30.86
N GLY A 422 28.54 -11.88 -31.53
CA GLY A 422 29.65 -12.82 -31.43
C GLY A 422 30.27 -12.86 -30.03
N LEU A 423 30.43 -11.69 -29.41
CA LEU A 423 31.05 -11.50 -28.11
C LEU A 423 30.11 -11.78 -26.92
N ARG A 424 28.78 -11.65 -27.10
CA ARG A 424 27.83 -11.73 -25.99
C ARG A 424 27.92 -13.06 -25.25
N ARG A 425 28.24 -13.01 -23.96
CA ARG A 425 28.27 -14.16 -23.04
C ARG A 425 27.61 -13.78 -21.71
N SER A 426 26.97 -14.74 -21.07
CA SER A 426 26.47 -14.57 -19.70
C SER A 426 27.64 -14.86 -18.77
N ALA A 427 28.08 -13.86 -18.02
CA ALA A 427 29.31 -13.93 -17.27
C ALA A 427 29.04 -14.14 -15.78
N TYR A 428 29.62 -15.18 -15.17
CA TYR A 428 29.45 -15.49 -13.74
C TYR A 428 30.58 -14.87 -12.89
N GLY A 429 30.51 -15.02 -11.57
CA GLY A 429 31.53 -14.57 -10.63
C GLY A 429 31.40 -13.10 -10.23
N ARG A 430 32.54 -12.39 -10.15
CA ARG A 430 32.61 -11.00 -9.67
C ARG A 430 32.24 -9.98 -10.73
N PHE A 431 31.58 -8.90 -10.33
CA PHE A 431 31.20 -7.75 -11.16
C PHE A 431 31.85 -6.55 -10.50
N GLY A 432 32.70 -5.79 -11.18
CA GLY A 432 33.45 -4.71 -10.53
C GLY A 432 33.65 -3.51 -11.43
N GLY A 433 34.75 -2.80 -11.14
CA GLY A 433 35.24 -1.60 -11.82
C GLY A 433 34.30 -0.39 -11.80
N GLU A 434 34.68 0.63 -12.54
CA GLU A 434 34.06 1.96 -12.51
C GLU A 434 33.13 2.13 -13.71
N LEU A 435 31.92 2.62 -13.45
CA LEU A 435 30.98 3.11 -14.47
C LEU A 435 30.69 4.58 -14.18
N ASP A 436 30.53 5.37 -15.23
CA ASP A 436 30.07 6.76 -15.12
C ASP A 436 28.61 6.93 -15.60
N ALA A 437 28.04 8.11 -15.37
CA ALA A 437 26.68 8.44 -15.78
C ALA A 437 26.47 8.31 -17.30
N ALA A 438 27.50 8.48 -18.12
CA ALA A 438 27.41 8.39 -19.57
C ALA A 438 27.53 6.94 -20.08
N ASP A 439 28.22 6.04 -19.37
CA ASP A 439 28.09 4.59 -19.59
C ASP A 439 26.65 4.14 -19.34
N LEU A 440 26.06 4.55 -18.22
CA LEU A 440 24.68 4.19 -17.88
C LEU A 440 23.67 4.83 -18.84
N GLY A 441 23.87 6.11 -19.20
CA GLY A 441 23.07 6.82 -20.20
C GLY A 441 23.11 6.14 -21.57
N THR A 442 24.30 5.72 -22.02
CA THR A 442 24.47 4.97 -23.27
C THR A 442 23.82 3.59 -23.21
N LEU A 443 24.01 2.84 -22.13
CA LEU A 443 23.40 1.53 -21.93
C LEU A 443 21.86 1.61 -22.00
N LEU A 444 21.26 2.49 -21.21
CA LEU A 444 19.80 2.61 -21.13
C LEU A 444 19.20 3.28 -22.37
N GLY A 445 19.89 4.26 -22.95
CA GLY A 445 19.45 4.98 -24.14
C GLY A 445 19.39 4.07 -25.37
N LEU A 446 20.44 3.29 -25.63
CA LEU A 446 20.48 2.38 -26.78
C LEU A 446 19.60 1.14 -26.58
N ALA A 447 19.47 0.63 -25.35
CA ALA A 447 18.71 -0.59 -25.10
C ALA A 447 17.20 -0.36 -24.92
N ALA A 448 16.82 0.77 -24.32
CA ALA A 448 15.47 1.01 -23.80
C ALA A 448 14.90 2.39 -24.16
N GLY A 449 15.71 3.31 -24.69
CA GLY A 449 15.34 4.69 -24.97
C GLY A 449 14.40 4.87 -26.16
N VAL A 450 13.90 6.10 -26.29
CA VAL A 450 13.14 6.55 -27.47
C VAL A 450 14.10 6.74 -28.64
N THR A 451 13.78 6.12 -29.78
CA THR A 451 14.60 6.15 -31.00
C THR A 451 14.04 7.09 -32.07
N ALA A 452 12.73 7.33 -32.05
CA ALA A 452 12.04 8.27 -32.93
C ALA A 452 10.66 8.62 -32.36
N THR A 453 10.03 9.66 -32.90
CA THR A 453 8.63 9.99 -32.60
C THR A 453 7.87 10.14 -33.91
N VAL A 454 6.68 9.56 -33.98
CA VAL A 454 5.81 9.59 -35.16
C VAL A 454 4.42 10.09 -34.80
N ASP A 455 3.79 10.82 -35.70
CA ASP A 455 2.38 11.21 -35.57
C ASP A 455 1.51 10.19 -36.31
N VAL A 456 0.49 9.65 -35.63
CA VAL A 456 -0.46 8.69 -36.20
C VAL A 456 -1.90 9.11 -35.92
N GLU A 457 -2.84 8.61 -36.71
CA GLU A 457 -4.27 8.74 -36.43
C GLU A 457 -4.76 7.48 -35.67
N GLU A 458 -5.20 7.63 -34.42
CA GLU A 458 -5.86 6.57 -33.65
C GLU A 458 -7.30 6.99 -33.32
N ALA A 459 -8.27 6.18 -33.74
CA ALA A 459 -9.71 6.45 -33.56
C ALA A 459 -10.15 7.85 -34.06
N GLY A 460 -9.56 8.34 -35.15
CA GLY A 460 -9.86 9.65 -35.75
C GLY A 460 -9.29 10.85 -34.97
N ARG A 461 -8.28 10.61 -34.12
CA ARG A 461 -7.55 11.64 -33.39
C ARG A 461 -6.06 11.55 -33.71
N PRO A 462 -5.36 12.68 -33.89
CA PRO A 462 -3.90 12.68 -33.98
C PRO A 462 -3.30 12.30 -32.62
N VAL A 463 -2.41 11.33 -32.63
CA VAL A 463 -1.67 10.84 -31.47
C VAL A 463 -0.20 10.83 -31.81
N ARG A 464 0.61 11.47 -30.97
CA ARG A 464 2.06 11.45 -31.07
C ARG A 464 2.59 10.23 -30.31
N LEU A 465 3.30 9.34 -31.01
CA LEU A 465 3.81 8.08 -30.47
C LEU A 465 5.33 8.06 -30.51
N ASP A 466 5.93 7.80 -29.36
CA ASP A 466 7.36 7.49 -29.27
C ASP A 466 7.61 6.03 -29.68
N LEU A 467 8.63 5.84 -30.52
CA LEU A 467 9.19 4.56 -30.91
C LEU A 467 10.39 4.27 -30.01
N TYR A 468 10.53 3.01 -29.61
CA TYR A 468 11.52 2.59 -28.63
C TYR A 468 12.48 1.59 -29.26
N ALA A 469 13.64 1.38 -28.62
CA ALA A 469 14.67 0.45 -29.07
C ALA A 469 14.22 -1.03 -29.09
N HIS A 470 13.06 -1.38 -28.52
CA HIS A 470 12.48 -2.71 -28.53
C HIS A 470 10.98 -2.65 -28.89
N PRO A 471 10.43 -3.71 -29.51
CA PRO A 471 9.02 -3.73 -29.88
C PRO A 471 8.12 -3.94 -28.66
N SER A 472 7.00 -3.23 -28.61
CA SER A 472 5.95 -3.35 -27.59
C SER A 472 4.58 -3.52 -28.24
N ALA A 473 3.79 -4.48 -27.74
CA ALA A 473 2.46 -4.74 -28.28
C ALA A 473 1.54 -3.53 -28.10
N GLY A 474 1.14 -2.92 -29.22
CA GLY A 474 0.27 -1.73 -29.22
C GLY A 474 0.86 -0.52 -28.53
N ALA A 475 2.19 -0.45 -28.42
CA ALA A 475 2.92 0.61 -27.72
C ALA A 475 2.42 0.84 -26.27
N VAL A 476 1.97 -0.22 -25.60
CA VAL A 476 1.44 -0.13 -24.23
C VAL A 476 2.56 -0.02 -23.20
N ARG A 477 3.69 -0.68 -23.44
CA ARG A 477 4.90 -0.68 -22.59
C ARG A 477 4.64 -1.17 -21.15
N PRO A 478 4.17 -2.43 -20.94
CA PRO A 478 3.97 -3.00 -19.61
C PRO A 478 5.27 -3.29 -18.84
N VAL A 479 6.44 -3.27 -19.48
CA VAL A 479 7.71 -3.62 -18.82
C VAL A 479 8.23 -2.44 -17.98
N LEU A 480 8.56 -2.72 -16.73
CA LEU A 480 9.18 -1.79 -15.79
C LEU A 480 10.69 -2.05 -15.75
N LEU A 481 11.49 -0.99 -15.75
CA LEU A 481 12.94 -1.05 -15.61
C LEU A 481 13.38 -0.18 -14.42
N ASP A 482 13.68 -0.85 -13.31
CA ASP A 482 14.30 -0.21 -12.16
C ASP A 482 15.82 -0.38 -12.23
N VAL A 483 16.52 0.68 -11.82
CA VAL A 483 17.97 0.83 -11.88
C VAL A 483 18.45 1.08 -10.45
N ILE A 484 19.16 0.11 -9.88
CA ILE A 484 19.73 0.18 -8.54
C ILE A 484 21.20 0.57 -8.68
N VAL A 485 21.48 1.83 -8.41
CA VAL A 485 22.81 2.42 -8.51
C VAL A 485 23.55 2.19 -7.20
N GLN A 486 24.68 1.48 -7.27
CA GLN A 486 25.58 1.29 -6.12
C GLN A 486 26.81 2.19 -6.22
N ARG A 487 27.48 2.17 -7.37
CA ARG A 487 28.75 2.88 -7.62
C ARG A 487 28.83 3.36 -9.06
N VAL A 488 28.10 4.43 -9.39
CA VAL A 488 28.18 5.08 -10.71
C VAL A 488 28.59 6.53 -10.54
N ALA A 489 29.71 6.93 -11.13
CA ALA A 489 30.20 8.30 -11.03
C ALA A 489 29.20 9.28 -11.66
N GLY A 490 28.80 10.31 -10.91
CA GLY A 490 27.82 11.31 -11.35
C GLY A 490 26.35 10.99 -11.05
N ILE A 491 26.05 9.83 -10.43
CA ILE A 491 24.69 9.48 -10.00
C ILE A 491 24.74 9.00 -8.55
N ALA A 492 23.88 9.57 -7.69
CA ALA A 492 23.85 9.20 -6.28
C ALA A 492 23.40 7.73 -6.11
N PRO A 493 24.01 6.95 -5.20
CA PRO A 493 23.55 5.61 -4.88
C PRO A 493 22.08 5.61 -4.44
N GLY A 494 21.32 4.61 -4.90
CA GLY A 494 19.89 4.51 -4.64
C GLY A 494 19.17 3.72 -5.72
N ALA A 495 17.86 3.56 -5.53
CA ALA A 495 16.99 2.89 -6.49
C ALA A 495 16.19 3.91 -7.29
N TYR A 496 16.07 3.67 -8.59
CA TYR A 496 15.41 4.56 -9.53
C TYR A 496 14.56 3.77 -10.51
N ARG A 497 13.50 4.37 -11.04
CA ARG A 497 12.82 3.90 -12.25
C ARG A 497 13.37 4.65 -13.46
N TYR A 498 13.77 3.94 -14.50
CA TYR A 498 14.12 4.57 -15.76
C TYR A 498 12.86 5.07 -16.47
N LEU A 499 12.88 6.34 -16.87
CA LEU A 499 11.84 7.00 -17.66
C LEU A 499 12.39 7.23 -19.07
N PRO A 500 12.05 6.40 -20.06
CA PRO A 500 12.69 6.49 -21.36
C PRO A 500 12.31 7.77 -22.13
N GLY A 501 11.09 8.27 -21.95
CA GLY A 501 10.59 9.46 -22.67
C GLY A 501 11.35 10.75 -22.32
N SER A 502 11.79 10.89 -21.07
CA SER A 502 12.62 12.01 -20.62
C SER A 502 14.11 11.65 -20.49
N HIS A 503 14.48 10.42 -20.82
CA HIS A 503 15.81 9.85 -20.62
C HIS A 503 16.40 10.18 -19.23
N SER A 504 15.68 9.79 -18.19
CA SER A 504 16.00 10.17 -16.80
C SER A 504 15.70 9.05 -15.80
N LEU A 505 16.27 9.16 -14.60
CA LEU A 505 16.06 8.26 -13.47
C LEU A 505 15.15 8.92 -12.42
N ALA A 506 13.94 8.40 -12.24
CA ALA A 506 13.03 8.87 -11.19
C ALA A 506 13.26 8.11 -9.87
N PRO A 507 13.50 8.78 -8.74
CA PRO A 507 13.76 8.11 -7.48
C PRO A 507 12.66 7.14 -7.04
N ARG A 508 13.06 6.02 -6.42
CA ARG A 508 12.16 5.06 -5.77
C ARG A 508 12.37 5.10 -4.26
N THR A 509 11.28 5.13 -3.52
CA THR A 509 11.28 4.90 -2.07
C THR A 509 10.99 3.43 -1.77
N ALA A 510 11.30 2.98 -0.55
CA ALA A 510 10.99 1.63 -0.08
C ALA A 510 11.71 0.49 -0.84
N VAL A 511 12.93 0.74 -1.32
CA VAL A 511 13.78 -0.29 -1.90
C VAL A 511 14.89 -0.64 -0.90
N ASP A 512 14.92 -1.90 -0.48
CA ASP A 512 16.00 -2.47 0.33
C ASP A 512 17.01 -3.16 -0.58
N THR A 513 18.10 -2.45 -0.89
CA THR A 513 19.14 -2.96 -1.79
C THR A 513 19.87 -4.18 -1.22
N THR A 514 20.01 -4.27 0.10
CA THR A 514 20.64 -5.42 0.75
C THR A 514 19.74 -6.65 0.62
N ALA A 515 18.45 -6.50 0.88
CA ALA A 515 17.48 -7.58 0.71
C ALA A 515 17.34 -8.01 -0.77
N LEU A 516 17.37 -7.07 -1.72
CA LEU A 516 17.36 -7.38 -3.17
C LEU A 516 18.51 -8.32 -3.55
N LEU A 517 19.70 -8.07 -3.00
CA LEU A 517 20.89 -8.87 -3.24
C LEU A 517 20.83 -10.25 -2.57
N ALA A 518 20.05 -10.41 -1.50
CA ALA A 518 19.85 -11.69 -0.81
C ALA A 518 18.67 -12.51 -1.38
N ALA A 519 17.78 -11.90 -2.15
CA ALA A 519 16.56 -12.53 -2.67
C ALA A 519 16.80 -13.60 -3.76
N SER A 520 18.03 -14.06 -3.99
CA SER A 520 18.35 -15.08 -4.98
C SER A 520 19.33 -16.13 -4.45
N PRO A 521 19.05 -17.43 -4.64
CA PRO A 521 19.99 -18.50 -4.29
C PRO A 521 21.26 -18.50 -5.17
N TYR A 522 21.33 -17.64 -6.20
CA TYR A 522 22.52 -17.49 -7.06
C TYR A 522 23.46 -16.37 -6.62
N THR A 523 23.02 -15.49 -5.70
CA THR A 523 23.84 -14.41 -5.14
C THR A 523 24.44 -14.77 -3.78
N GLU A 524 23.91 -15.80 -3.13
CA GLU A 524 24.42 -16.34 -1.88
C GLU A 524 25.70 -17.19 -2.06
N PRO A 525 26.60 -17.21 -1.06
CA PRO A 525 27.71 -18.17 -1.02
C PRO A 525 27.21 -19.61 -0.94
N ARG A 526 27.75 -20.48 -1.80
CA ARG A 526 27.54 -21.94 -1.69
C ARG A 526 28.62 -22.58 -0.84
N ASP A 527 28.43 -23.86 -0.50
CA ASP A 527 29.45 -24.70 0.14
C ASP A 527 30.81 -24.54 -0.55
N GLY A 528 31.83 -24.21 0.23
CA GLY A 528 33.17 -23.87 -0.27
C GLY A 528 33.39 -22.38 -0.59
N GLY A 529 32.44 -21.50 -0.26
CA GLY A 529 32.57 -20.04 -0.35
C GLY A 529 32.42 -19.46 -1.77
N LEU A 530 32.10 -20.31 -2.77
CA LEU A 530 31.89 -19.89 -4.15
C LEU A 530 30.54 -19.19 -4.29
N ARG A 531 30.56 -17.93 -4.75
CA ARG A 531 29.36 -17.18 -5.14
C ARG A 531 29.18 -17.25 -6.65
N PRO A 532 28.10 -17.87 -7.18
CA PRO A 532 27.87 -17.94 -8.61
C PRO A 532 27.80 -16.55 -9.26
N VAL A 533 27.21 -15.58 -8.54
CA VAL A 533 27.09 -14.19 -8.96
C VAL A 533 27.33 -13.28 -7.75
N ALA A 534 28.44 -12.52 -7.72
CA ALA A 534 28.69 -11.53 -6.68
C ALA A 534 28.03 -10.18 -7.05
N ALA A 535 26.70 -10.13 -6.95
CA ALA A 535 25.88 -8.99 -7.38
C ALA A 535 26.09 -7.72 -6.52
N ASP A 536 26.49 -7.87 -5.26
CA ASP A 536 26.89 -6.78 -4.34
C ASP A 536 28.11 -6.00 -4.85
N GLU A 537 28.97 -6.65 -5.63
CA GLU A 537 30.11 -6.00 -6.25
C GLU A 537 29.74 -5.23 -7.54
N ALA A 538 28.55 -5.46 -8.11
CA ALA A 538 28.13 -4.80 -9.34
C ALA A 538 27.90 -3.29 -9.13
N PRO A 539 28.51 -2.41 -9.95
CA PRO A 539 28.26 -0.97 -9.92
C PRO A 539 26.78 -0.58 -10.06
N VAL A 540 26.01 -1.37 -10.84
CA VAL A 540 24.57 -1.19 -11.02
C VAL A 540 23.88 -2.56 -11.16
N LEU A 541 22.65 -2.64 -10.64
CA LEU A 541 21.73 -3.75 -10.90
C LEU A 541 20.53 -3.21 -11.66
N LEU A 542 20.07 -3.95 -12.66
CA LEU A 542 18.82 -3.65 -13.36
C LEU A 542 17.77 -4.67 -12.94
N LEU A 543 16.62 -4.19 -12.49
CA LEU A 543 15.47 -5.01 -12.15
C LEU A 543 14.39 -4.81 -13.23
N LEU A 544 14.14 -5.87 -14.00
CA LEU A 544 13.10 -5.90 -15.01
C LEU A 544 11.87 -6.57 -14.42
N GLY A 545 10.71 -5.97 -14.62
CA GLY A 545 9.43 -6.55 -14.23
C GLY A 545 8.32 -6.19 -15.21
N ILE A 546 7.11 -6.68 -14.92
CA ILE A 546 5.91 -6.34 -15.69
C ILE A 546 4.82 -5.76 -14.79
N ALA A 547 4.03 -4.87 -15.37
CA ALA A 547 2.76 -4.40 -14.84
C ALA A 547 1.61 -4.96 -15.70
N PRO A 548 1.06 -6.15 -15.37
CA PRO A 548 -0.04 -6.77 -16.13
C PRO A 548 -1.24 -5.86 -16.35
N ALA A 549 -1.55 -4.99 -15.39
CA ALA A 549 -2.65 -4.04 -15.46
C ALA A 549 -2.50 -3.02 -16.60
N ALA A 550 -1.28 -2.75 -17.09
CA ALA A 550 -1.07 -1.87 -18.23
C ALA A 550 -1.57 -2.50 -19.55
N ILE A 551 -1.40 -3.81 -19.72
CA ILE A 551 -1.58 -4.48 -21.03
C ILE A 551 -2.81 -5.38 -21.14
N THR A 552 -3.23 -5.99 -20.04
CA THR A 552 -4.40 -6.88 -20.03
C THR A 552 -5.73 -6.17 -20.34
N PRO A 553 -5.95 -4.86 -20.05
CA PRO A 553 -7.15 -4.17 -20.51
C PRO A 553 -7.27 -4.12 -22.04
N ARG A 554 -6.14 -4.01 -22.76
CA ARG A 554 -6.11 -3.99 -24.22
C ARG A 554 -6.19 -5.38 -24.83
N TYR A 555 -5.47 -6.36 -24.27
CA TYR A 555 -5.24 -7.66 -24.92
C TYR A 555 -5.81 -8.88 -24.17
N GLY A 556 -6.50 -8.67 -23.04
CA GLY A 556 -6.95 -9.74 -22.17
C GLY A 556 -5.77 -10.60 -21.68
N GLN A 557 -6.02 -11.90 -21.53
CA GLN A 557 -4.98 -12.85 -21.09
C GLN A 557 -3.76 -12.91 -22.02
N ARG A 558 -3.90 -12.57 -23.31
CA ARG A 558 -2.75 -12.54 -24.23
C ARG A 558 -1.75 -11.44 -23.88
N GLY A 559 -2.20 -10.40 -23.19
CA GLY A 559 -1.34 -9.32 -22.70
C GLY A 559 -0.14 -9.82 -21.91
N ILE A 560 -0.32 -10.87 -21.08
CA ILE A 560 0.78 -11.47 -20.32
C ILE A 560 1.85 -12.06 -21.24
N ARG A 561 1.46 -12.75 -22.32
CA ARG A 561 2.45 -13.27 -23.30
C ARG A 561 3.24 -12.16 -23.95
N PHE A 562 2.56 -11.07 -24.31
CA PHE A 562 3.21 -9.92 -24.92
C PHE A 562 4.15 -9.22 -23.95
N ALA A 563 3.76 -9.07 -22.68
CA ALA A 563 4.62 -8.49 -21.65
C ALA A 563 5.89 -9.34 -21.42
N LEU A 564 5.77 -10.67 -21.35
CA LEU A 564 6.91 -11.57 -21.19
C LEU A 564 7.86 -11.53 -22.41
N LEU A 565 7.31 -11.48 -23.64
CA LEU A 565 8.11 -11.33 -24.85
C LEU A 565 8.84 -9.98 -24.89
N GLU A 566 8.14 -8.90 -24.55
CA GLU A 566 8.70 -7.55 -24.46
C GLU A 566 9.84 -7.48 -23.45
N ALA A 567 9.67 -8.08 -22.27
CA ALA A 567 10.73 -8.17 -21.26
C ALA A 567 11.96 -8.91 -21.79
N GLY A 568 11.77 -9.99 -22.56
CA GLY A 568 12.85 -10.70 -23.25
C GLY A 568 13.57 -9.86 -24.31
N HIS A 569 12.83 -9.09 -25.11
CA HIS A 569 13.42 -8.17 -26.10
C HIS A 569 14.27 -7.09 -25.42
N LEU A 570 13.73 -6.46 -24.37
CA LEU A 570 14.44 -5.45 -23.60
C LEU A 570 15.69 -6.04 -22.92
N ALA A 571 15.55 -7.19 -22.27
CA ALA A 571 16.68 -7.88 -21.63
C ALA A 571 17.79 -8.15 -22.65
N GLN A 572 17.47 -8.69 -23.83
CA GLN A 572 18.47 -8.97 -24.85
C GLN A 572 19.16 -7.70 -25.36
N ASN A 573 18.43 -6.59 -25.55
CA ASN A 573 19.02 -5.30 -25.90
C ASN A 573 19.99 -4.81 -24.82
N LEU A 574 19.64 -4.93 -23.54
CA LEU A 574 20.52 -4.58 -22.43
C LEU A 574 21.80 -5.43 -22.44
N LEU A 575 21.67 -6.75 -22.65
CA LEU A 575 22.82 -7.67 -22.70
C LEU A 575 23.76 -7.36 -23.88
N LEU A 576 23.21 -7.08 -25.06
CA LEU A 576 24.00 -6.74 -26.25
C LEU A 576 24.68 -5.37 -26.11
N THR A 577 23.96 -4.38 -25.61
CA THR A 577 24.51 -3.02 -25.41
C THR A 577 25.60 -3.03 -24.33
N ALA A 578 25.39 -3.76 -23.23
CA ALA A 578 26.41 -3.96 -22.21
C ALA A 578 27.66 -4.65 -22.80
N THR A 579 27.47 -5.71 -23.59
CA THR A 579 28.59 -6.39 -24.29
C THR A 579 29.34 -5.43 -25.20
N ALA A 580 28.62 -4.61 -25.98
CA ALA A 580 29.20 -3.63 -26.88
C ALA A 580 29.98 -2.52 -26.15
N LEU A 581 29.57 -2.16 -24.93
CA LEU A 581 30.30 -1.27 -24.01
C LEU A 581 31.50 -1.96 -23.32
N GLY A 582 31.76 -3.24 -23.59
CA GLY A 582 32.80 -4.01 -22.89
C GLY A 582 32.42 -4.40 -21.46
N LEU A 583 31.15 -4.27 -21.09
CA LEU A 583 30.61 -4.63 -19.78
C LEU A 583 30.21 -6.11 -19.76
N LYS A 584 30.34 -6.74 -18.60
CA LYS A 584 29.82 -8.08 -18.33
C LYS A 584 28.46 -8.02 -17.64
N THR A 585 27.59 -8.96 -17.97
CA THR A 585 26.24 -9.06 -17.40
C THR A 585 25.66 -10.46 -17.57
N LEU A 586 24.61 -10.79 -16.82
CA LEU A 586 23.74 -11.94 -17.04
C LEU A 586 22.32 -11.65 -16.53
N PRO A 587 21.29 -12.29 -17.10
CA PRO A 587 19.97 -12.31 -16.49
C PRO A 587 19.87 -13.39 -15.40
N ILE A 588 19.45 -13.00 -14.19
CA ILE A 588 19.09 -13.89 -13.10
C ILE A 588 17.56 -14.00 -13.06
N GLY A 589 17.03 -15.18 -13.43
CA GLY A 589 15.59 -15.48 -13.35
C GLY A 589 15.22 -16.39 -12.18
N GLY A 590 16.19 -16.88 -11.41
CA GLY A 590 15.94 -17.69 -10.23
C GLY A 590 16.13 -16.84 -8.98
N PHE A 591 15.03 -16.51 -8.33
CA PHE A 591 14.98 -15.72 -7.11
C PHE A 591 13.73 -16.13 -6.32
N TYR A 592 13.62 -15.67 -5.08
CA TYR A 592 12.40 -15.80 -4.32
C TYR A 592 11.47 -14.63 -4.69
N ASP A 593 10.48 -14.87 -5.57
CA ASP A 593 9.68 -13.81 -6.24
C ASP A 593 9.08 -12.79 -5.28
N ASP A 594 8.41 -13.24 -4.22
CA ASP A 594 7.80 -12.35 -3.23
C ASP A 594 8.88 -11.62 -2.41
N GLU A 595 10.06 -12.21 -2.19
CA GLU A 595 11.16 -11.52 -1.50
C GLU A 595 11.77 -10.41 -2.35
N LEU A 596 12.02 -10.70 -3.63
CA LEU A 596 12.54 -9.73 -4.57
C LEU A 596 11.53 -8.59 -4.80
N ALA A 597 10.23 -8.91 -4.90
CA ALA A 597 9.18 -7.92 -4.98
C ALA A 597 9.12 -7.03 -3.73
N VAL A 598 9.11 -7.62 -2.53
CA VAL A 598 9.14 -6.87 -1.26
C VAL A 598 10.36 -5.95 -1.19
N ALA A 599 11.54 -6.47 -1.52
CA ALA A 599 12.78 -5.70 -1.49
C ALA A 599 12.80 -4.57 -2.54
N ALA A 600 12.06 -4.70 -3.64
CA ALA A 600 11.85 -3.66 -4.65
C ALA A 600 10.74 -2.64 -4.30
N GLY A 601 10.05 -2.84 -3.18
CA GLY A 601 8.85 -2.07 -2.82
C GLY A 601 7.68 -2.33 -3.77
N TRP A 602 7.61 -3.53 -4.34
CA TRP A 602 6.55 -4.00 -5.25
C TRP A 602 5.59 -4.93 -4.50
N ASP A 603 4.35 -5.04 -4.99
CA ASP A 603 3.33 -5.88 -4.36
C ASP A 603 3.39 -7.37 -4.81
N GLY A 604 4.14 -7.70 -5.86
CA GLY A 604 4.28 -9.07 -6.37
C GLY A 604 3.06 -9.62 -7.12
N LEU A 605 1.96 -8.85 -7.21
CA LEU A 605 0.71 -9.26 -7.86
C LEU A 605 0.46 -8.45 -9.14
N PHE A 606 0.39 -7.12 -9.01
CA PHE A 606 0.27 -6.17 -10.12
C PHE A 606 1.61 -5.63 -10.61
N THR A 607 2.69 -5.88 -9.86
CA THR A 607 4.07 -5.61 -10.25
C THR A 607 4.90 -6.86 -9.99
N GLN A 608 5.37 -7.51 -11.05
CA GLN A 608 6.06 -8.81 -10.95
C GLN A 608 7.49 -8.72 -11.46
N PRO A 609 8.50 -9.07 -10.65
CA PRO A 609 9.88 -9.17 -11.12
C PRO A 609 10.05 -10.34 -12.09
N LEU A 610 10.90 -10.14 -13.09
CA LEU A 610 11.21 -11.15 -14.11
C LEU A 610 12.72 -11.41 -14.19
N TYR A 611 13.55 -10.36 -14.14
CA TYR A 611 15.00 -10.51 -14.11
C TYR A 611 15.65 -9.52 -13.15
N LEU A 612 16.65 -10.02 -12.42
CA LEU A 612 17.68 -9.20 -11.81
C LEU A 612 18.96 -9.32 -12.67
N VAL A 613 19.54 -8.19 -13.07
CA VAL A 613 20.63 -8.13 -14.05
C VAL A 613 21.78 -7.30 -13.49
N PRO A 614 22.82 -7.91 -12.89
CA PRO A 614 24.02 -7.17 -12.52
C PRO A 614 24.79 -6.73 -13.76
N VAL A 615 25.34 -5.52 -13.70
CA VAL A 615 26.18 -4.95 -14.76
C VAL A 615 27.44 -4.37 -14.12
N GLY A 616 28.59 -4.69 -14.70
CA GLY A 616 29.89 -4.18 -14.28
C GLY A 616 30.97 -4.61 -15.27
N VAL A 617 32.23 -4.41 -14.93
CA VAL A 617 33.36 -4.98 -15.68
C VAL A 617 33.89 -6.24 -15.00
N ASN A 618 34.74 -6.99 -15.69
CA ASN A 618 35.51 -8.05 -15.07
C ASN A 618 36.62 -7.38 -14.24
N PRO A 619 36.66 -7.57 -12.91
CA PRO A 619 37.67 -6.95 -12.06
C PRO A 619 39.08 -7.48 -12.29
#